data_AF-A0A2B7GVQ2-F1
#
_entry.id   AF-A0A2B7GVQ2-F1
#
_cell.length_a   1.000
_cell.length_b   1.000
_cell.length_c   1.000
_cell.angle_alpha   90.00
_cell.angle_beta   90.00
_cell.angle_gamma   90.00
#
_symmetry.space_group_name_H-M   'P 1'
#
loop_
_entity.id
_entity.type
_entity.pdbx_description
1 polymer ?
#
loop_
_entity_poly.entity_id
_entity_poly.type
_entity_poly.pdbx_seq_one_letter_code
_entity_poly.pdbx_strand_id
1 'polypeptide(L)'
;MVVASPIASAIVFIVSLLIGALGIYAGARVIVGRGDYDHAIVTALIGAIVWAIVGFVVGWIPLVGPLLALIAYVAVINWRYPGDWTAAAMIGLVAWVTVLIVLYALAVLGVTGFEAVGVPGV
;
A
#
# COMPACT_ATOMS: atom_id res chain seq x y z
N MET A 1 6.38 -21.75 13.47
CA MET A 1 6.44 -20.88 12.27
C MET A 1 7.24 -21.60 11.21
N VAL A 2 6.62 -22.02 10.10
CA VAL A 2 7.38 -22.46 8.93
C VAL A 2 7.90 -21.20 8.25
N VAL A 3 9.22 -21.04 8.15
CA VAL A 3 9.81 -19.92 7.43
C VAL A 3 9.48 -20.13 5.95
N ALA A 4 8.74 -19.20 5.35
CA ALA A 4 8.47 -19.23 3.92
C ALA A 4 9.81 -19.23 3.16
N SER A 5 9.90 -19.98 2.07
CA SER A 5 11.12 -19.94 1.25
C SER A 5 11.35 -18.51 0.75
N PRO A 6 12.61 -18.07 0.51
CA PRO A 6 12.87 -16.75 -0.04
C PRO A 6 12.10 -16.46 -1.34
N ILE A 7 11.86 -17.49 -2.13
CA ILE A 7 11.05 -17.42 -3.36
C ILE A 7 9.59 -17.11 -3.02
N ALA A 8 9.00 -17.78 -2.04
CA ALA A 8 7.63 -17.50 -1.60
C ALA A 8 7.50 -16.06 -1.06
N SER A 9 8.46 -15.60 -0.25
CA SER A 9 8.49 -14.21 0.22
C SER A 9 8.61 -13.20 -0.92
N ALA A 10 9.43 -13.47 -1.93
CA ALA A 10 9.55 -12.62 -3.11
C ALA A 10 8.24 -12.56 -3.91
N ILE A 11 7.57 -13.70 -4.11
CA ILE A 11 6.27 -13.75 -4.78
C ILE A 11 5.22 -12.93 -4.02
N VAL A 12 5.12 -13.13 -2.69
CA VAL A 12 4.18 -12.36 -1.85
C VAL A 12 4.47 -10.87 -1.92
N PHE A 13 5.75 -10.48 -1.88
CA PHE A 13 6.14 -9.08 -2.00
C PHE A 13 5.73 -8.50 -3.36
N ILE A 14 6.02 -9.20 -4.47
CA ILE A 14 5.67 -8.74 -5.82
C ILE A 14 4.16 -8.61 -5.97
N VAL A 15 3.39 -9.62 -5.56
CA VAL A 15 1.92 -9.58 -5.63
C VAL A 15 1.36 -8.44 -4.80
N SER A 16 1.84 -8.27 -3.55
CA SER A 16 1.41 -7.17 -2.69
C SER A 16 1.77 -5.80 -3.27
N LEU A 17 2.97 -5.68 -3.86
CA LEU A 17 3.42 -4.46 -4.52
C LEU A 17 2.50 -4.10 -5.70
N LEU A 18 2.14 -5.08 -6.53
CA LEU A 18 1.24 -4.89 -7.66
C LEU A 18 -0.17 -4.49 -7.21
N ILE A 19 -0.69 -5.11 -6.15
CA ILE A 19 -1.99 -4.72 -5.56
C ILE A 19 -1.95 -3.28 -5.02
N GLY A 20 -0.86 -2.89 -4.35
CA GLY A 20 -0.64 -1.51 -3.91
C GLY A 20 -0.54 -0.53 -5.08
N ALA A 21 0.17 -0.92 -6.15
CA ALA A 21 0.27 -0.13 -7.38
C ALA A 21 -1.09 0.05 -8.06
N LEU A 22 -1.94 -0.98 -8.06
CA LEU A 22 -3.32 -0.90 -8.58
C LEU A 22 -4.13 0.14 -7.83
N GLY A 23 -4.01 0.18 -6.50
CA GLY A 23 -4.64 1.19 -5.67
C GLY A 23 -4.17 2.61 -6.00
N ILE A 24 -2.85 2.82 -6.11
CA ILE A 24 -2.29 4.13 -6.46
C ILE A 24 -2.72 4.55 -7.87
N TYR A 25 -2.72 3.62 -8.83
CA TYR A 25 -3.19 3.85 -10.19
C TYR A 25 -4.66 4.29 -10.21
N ALA A 26 -5.54 3.56 -9.53
CA ALA A 26 -6.96 3.88 -9.44
C ALA A 26 -7.17 5.27 -8.80
N GLY A 27 -6.49 5.54 -7.68
CA GLY A 27 -6.53 6.83 -7.00
C GLY A 27 -6.05 7.97 -7.89
N ALA A 28 -4.87 7.82 -8.51
CA ALA A 28 -4.33 8.84 -9.39
C ALA A 28 -5.22 9.11 -10.61
N ARG A 29 -5.85 8.07 -11.15
CA ARG A 29 -6.75 8.20 -12.30
C ARG A 29 -8.01 8.97 -11.94
N VAL A 30 -8.58 8.71 -10.76
CA VAL A 30 -9.82 9.36 -10.30
C VAL A 30 -9.57 10.78 -9.80
N ILE A 31 -8.48 11.02 -9.06
CA ILE A 31 -8.25 12.30 -8.36
C ILE A 31 -7.54 13.33 -9.25
N VAL A 32 -6.52 12.91 -10.01
CA VAL A 32 -5.65 13.82 -10.78
C VAL A 32 -5.59 13.51 -12.27
N GLY A 33 -6.41 12.57 -12.74
CA GLY A 33 -6.52 12.21 -14.16
C GLY A 33 -5.29 11.50 -14.75
N ARG A 34 -4.28 11.13 -13.95
CA ARG A 34 -3.08 10.41 -14.45
C ARG A 34 -3.29 8.89 -14.46
N GLY A 35 -2.79 8.21 -15.49
CA GLY A 35 -3.19 6.83 -15.79
C GLY A 35 -2.06 5.90 -16.25
N ASP A 36 -0.84 6.06 -15.74
CA ASP A 36 0.27 5.18 -16.10
C ASP A 36 0.54 4.19 -14.96
N TYR A 37 0.27 2.91 -15.21
CA TYR A 37 0.45 1.85 -14.20
C TYR A 37 1.92 1.65 -13.83
N ASP A 38 2.85 1.78 -14.78
CA ASP A 38 4.30 1.72 -14.52
C ASP A 38 4.75 2.78 -13.52
N HIS A 39 4.20 3.99 -13.63
CA HIS A 39 4.49 5.08 -12.69
C HIS A 39 3.95 4.78 -11.29
N ALA A 40 2.80 4.09 -11.20
CA ALA A 40 2.21 3.65 -9.96
C ALA A 40 3.01 2.52 -9.30
N ILE A 41 3.53 1.55 -10.08
CA ILE A 41 4.43 0.49 -9.58
C ILE A 41 5.68 1.09 -8.94
N VAL A 42 6.35 2.01 -9.64
CA VAL A 42 7.54 2.68 -9.11
C VAL A 42 7.21 3.48 -7.86
N THR A 43 6.04 4.13 -7.82
CA THR A 43 5.59 4.89 -6.64
C THR A 43 5.30 3.97 -5.46
N ALA A 44 4.65 2.83 -5.69
CA ALA A 44 4.42 1.80 -4.68
C ALA A 44 5.74 1.24 -4.14
N LEU A 45 6.73 1.03 -5.01
CA LEU A 45 8.04 0.52 -4.60
C LEU A 45 8.79 1.52 -3.72
N ILE A 46 8.83 2.79 -4.12
CA ILE A 46 9.41 3.87 -3.31
C ILE A 46 8.66 3.99 -1.99
N GLY A 47 7.33 3.98 -2.03
CA GLY A 47 6.48 4.02 -0.84
C GLY A 47 6.75 2.87 0.12
N ALA A 48 6.90 1.65 -0.38
CA ALA A 48 7.23 0.47 0.43
C ALA A 48 8.62 0.58 1.08
N ILE A 49 9.62 1.06 0.34
CA ILE A 49 10.98 1.28 0.88
C ILE A 49 10.95 2.34 1.99
N VAL A 50 10.30 3.49 1.73
CA VAL A 50 10.16 4.58 2.70
C VAL A 50 9.40 4.10 3.93
N TRP A 51 8.30 3.37 3.75
CA TRP A 51 7.53 2.80 4.85
C TRP A 51 8.38 1.85 5.68
N ALA A 52 9.16 0.95 5.05
CA ALA A 52 10.04 0.02 5.76
C ALA A 52 11.10 0.76 6.59
N ILE A 53 11.70 1.82 6.03
CA ILE A 53 12.68 2.64 6.75
C ILE A 53 12.03 3.35 7.94
N VAL A 54 10.88 4.00 7.75
CA VAL A 54 10.18 4.71 8.84
C VAL A 54 9.72 3.73 9.91
N GLY A 55 9.14 2.60 9.51
CA GLY A 55 8.74 1.53 10.43
C GLY A 55 9.91 0.97 11.23
N PHE A 56 11.08 0.81 10.61
CA PHE A 56 12.29 0.36 11.29
C PHE A 56 12.80 1.38 12.33
N VAL A 57 12.80 2.68 12.01
CA VAL A 57 13.38 3.73 12.86
C VAL A 57 12.44 4.15 14.00
N VAL A 58 11.15 4.34 13.70
CA VAL A 58 10.16 4.91 14.64
C VAL A 58 8.93 4.04 14.88
N GLY A 59 8.82 2.88 14.21
CA GLY A 59 7.65 2.00 14.32
C GLY A 59 7.40 1.40 15.71
N TRP A 60 8.42 1.42 16.58
CA TRP A 60 8.31 0.98 17.97
C TRP A 60 7.53 1.96 18.85
N ILE A 61 7.34 3.22 18.42
CA ILE A 61 6.55 4.21 19.16
C ILE A 61 5.07 4.05 18.81
N PRO A 62 4.21 3.64 19.76
CA PRO A 62 2.77 3.49 19.50
C PRO A 62 2.17 4.78 18.96
N LEU A 63 1.26 4.66 17.99
CA LEU A 63 0.60 5.76 17.25
C LEU A 63 1.53 6.61 16.37
N VAL A 64 2.68 7.06 16.91
CA VAL A 64 3.64 7.90 16.18
C VAL A 64 4.27 7.17 15.01
N GLY A 65 4.70 5.92 15.21
CA GLY A 65 5.30 5.10 14.15
C GLY A 65 4.38 4.96 12.94
N PRO A 66 3.14 4.43 13.10
CA PRO A 66 2.17 4.34 12.02
C PRO A 66 1.80 5.69 11.40
N LEU A 67 1.64 6.75 12.22
CA LEU A 67 1.29 8.08 11.72
C LEU A 67 2.40 8.67 10.83
N LEU A 68 3.66 8.56 11.26
CA LEU A 68 4.80 9.01 10.47
C LEU A 68 4.98 8.19 9.20
N ALA A 69 4.72 6.88 9.24
CA ALA A 69 4.75 6.03 8.05
C ALA A 69 3.66 6.45 7.04
N LEU A 70 2.46 6.76 7.52
CA LEU A 70 1.38 7.27 6.68
C LEU A 70 1.71 8.64 6.07
N ILE A 71 2.23 9.58 6.86
CA ILE A 71 2.67 10.90 6.37
C ILE A 71 3.76 10.73 5.31
N ALA A 72 4.74 9.85 5.55
CA ALA A 72 5.82 9.58 4.61
C ALA A 72 5.30 8.96 3.30
N TYR A 73 4.34 8.04 3.38
CA TYR A 73 3.68 7.48 2.21
C TYR A 73 2.93 8.56 1.40
N VAL A 74 2.16 9.42 2.06
CA VAL A 74 1.48 10.55 1.40
C VAL A 74 2.50 11.52 0.79
N ALA A 75 3.62 11.78 1.46
CA ALA A 75 4.70 12.61 0.95
C ALA A 75 5.32 12.03 -0.33
N VAL A 76 5.52 10.70 -0.40
CA VAL A 76 5.98 10.01 -1.61
C VAL A 76 4.98 10.19 -2.76
N ILE A 77 3.67 10.04 -2.50
CA ILE A 77 2.64 10.26 -3.52
C ILE A 77 2.66 11.73 -3.99
N ASN A 78 2.69 12.69 -3.06
CA ASN A 78 2.74 14.12 -3.36
C ASN A 78 3.97 14.50 -4.18
N TRP A 79 5.10 13.83 -3.96
CA TRP A 79 6.31 14.04 -4.74
C TRP A 79 6.22 13.44 -6.15
N ARG A 80 5.48 12.34 -6.32
CA ARG A 80 5.40 11.57 -7.58
C ARG A 80 4.23 11.98 -8.49
N TYR A 81 3.16 12.54 -7.93
CA TYR A 81 1.93 12.90 -8.65
C TYR A 81 1.70 14.42 -8.59
N PRO A 82 1.04 15.02 -9.60
CA PRO A 82 0.76 16.44 -9.58
C PRO A 82 -0.37 16.71 -8.59
N GLY A 83 -0.33 17.85 -7.90
CA GLY A 83 -1.37 18.25 -6.95
C GLY A 83 -0.79 18.80 -5.66
N ASP A 84 -1.63 18.83 -4.65
CA ASP A 84 -1.27 19.20 -3.28
C ASP A 84 -1.33 17.97 -2.35
N TRP A 85 -1.01 18.19 -1.08
CA TRP A 85 -1.10 17.17 -0.05
C TRP A 85 -2.50 16.56 0.08
N THR A 86 -3.54 17.34 -0.20
CA THR A 86 -4.93 16.88 -0.18
C THR A 86 -5.17 15.84 -1.27
N ALA A 87 -4.78 16.13 -2.51
CA ALA A 87 -4.86 15.18 -3.61
C ALA A 87 -4.03 13.92 -3.32
N ALA A 88 -2.82 14.05 -2.78
CA ALA A 88 -1.98 12.92 -2.42
C ALA A 88 -2.63 12.03 -1.33
N ALA A 89 -3.21 12.64 -0.30
CA ALA A 89 -3.93 11.91 0.74
C ALA A 89 -5.16 11.19 0.18
N MET A 90 -5.90 11.81 -0.73
CA MET A 90 -7.06 11.19 -1.39
C MET A 90 -6.64 10.01 -2.30
N ILE A 91 -5.53 10.13 -3.03
CA ILE A 91 -4.96 9.01 -3.80
C ILE A 91 -4.59 7.87 -2.85
N GLY A 92 -3.91 8.15 -1.75
CA GLY A 92 -3.55 7.15 -0.73
C GLY A 92 -4.78 6.48 -0.11
N LEU A 93 -5.85 7.23 0.14
CA LEU A 93 -7.11 6.71 0.64
C LEU A 93 -7.79 5.76 -0.35
N VAL A 94 -7.89 6.17 -1.63
CA VAL A 94 -8.42 5.30 -2.69
C VAL A 94 -7.57 4.05 -2.86
N ALA A 95 -6.24 4.19 -2.75
CA ALA A 95 -5.33 3.07 -2.81
C ALA A 95 -5.61 2.07 -1.69
N TRP A 96 -5.73 2.55 -0.45
CA TRP A 96 -6.06 1.72 0.70
C TRP A 96 -7.41 0.98 0.52
N VAL A 97 -8.46 1.68 0.12
CA VAL A 97 -9.78 1.06 -0.17
C VAL A 97 -9.68 0.00 -1.27
N THR A 98 -8.90 0.28 -2.32
CA THR A 98 -8.68 -0.68 -3.41
C THR A 98 -8.00 -1.95 -2.90
N VAL A 99 -6.98 -1.83 -2.05
CA VAL A 99 -6.33 -3.00 -1.42
C VAL A 99 -7.34 -3.80 -0.60
N LEU A 100 -8.18 -3.15 0.21
CA LEU A 100 -9.20 -3.84 1.00
C LEU A 100 -10.19 -4.62 0.12
N ILE A 101 -10.63 -4.04 -1.00
CA ILE A 101 -11.52 -4.72 -1.95
C ILE A 101 -10.84 -5.96 -2.54
N VAL A 102 -9.57 -5.84 -2.95
CA VAL A 102 -8.81 -6.96 -3.51
C VAL A 102 -8.61 -8.07 -2.48
N LEU A 103 -8.17 -7.73 -1.26
CA LEU A 103 -7.97 -8.72 -0.20
C LEU A 103 -9.29 -9.40 0.21
N TYR A 104 -10.40 -8.65 0.27
CA TYR A 104 -11.71 -9.24 0.52
C TYR A 104 -12.13 -10.20 -0.60
N ALA A 105 -11.94 -9.82 -1.87
CA ALA A 105 -12.23 -10.71 -3.00
C ALA A 105 -11.38 -11.98 -2.96
N LEU A 106 -10.09 -11.87 -2.66
CA LEU A 106 -9.20 -13.03 -2.48
C LEU A 106 -9.63 -13.93 -1.32
N ALA A 107 -10.13 -13.35 -0.24
CA ALA A 107 -10.67 -14.11 0.89
C ALA A 107 -11.94 -14.88 0.52
N VAL A 108 -12.87 -14.23 -0.21
CA VAL A 108 -14.09 -14.89 -0.74
C VAL A 108 -13.74 -16.06 -1.67
N LEU A 109 -12.65 -15.94 -2.44
CA LEU A 109 -12.15 -17.00 -3.32
C LEU A 109 -11.33 -18.08 -2.60
N GLY A 110 -11.12 -17.97 -1.29
CA GLY A 110 -10.35 -18.93 -0.49
C GLY A 110 -8.84 -18.87 -0.70
N VAL A 111 -8.31 -17.78 -1.26
CA VAL A 111 -6.86 -17.59 -1.49
C VAL A 111 -6.16 -17.06 -0.24
N THR A 112 -6.85 -16.23 0.55
CA THR A 112 -6.39 -15.67 1.83
C THR A 112 -7.48 -15.85 2.89
N GLY A 113 -7.17 -15.66 4.17
CA GLY A 113 -8.21 -15.58 5.21
C GLY A 113 -8.73 -14.15 5.41
N PHE A 114 -9.85 -14.01 6.12
CA PHE A 114 -10.48 -12.71 6.41
C PHE A 114 -9.68 -11.89 7.43
N GLU A 115 -8.78 -12.51 8.18
CA GLU A 115 -7.80 -11.81 9.03
C GLU A 115 -6.83 -10.93 8.22
N ALA A 116 -6.63 -11.22 6.93
CA ALA A 116 -5.75 -10.46 6.06
C ALA A 116 -6.27 -9.03 5.76
N VAL A 117 -7.58 -8.79 5.87
CA VAL A 117 -8.16 -7.42 5.81
C VAL A 117 -8.11 -6.69 7.15
N GLY A 118 -7.49 -7.28 8.18
CA GLY A 118 -7.32 -6.66 9.49
C GLY A 118 -8.56 -6.72 10.39
N VAL A 119 -9.50 -7.64 10.11
CA VAL A 119 -10.63 -7.96 10.98
C VAL A 119 -10.17 -8.95 12.05
N PRO A 120 -10.01 -8.55 13.33
CA PRO A 120 -9.59 -9.46 14.38
C PRO A 120 -10.77 -10.35 14.80
N GLY A 121 -10.55 -11.67 14.88
CA GLY A 121 -11.47 -12.60 15.56
C GLY A 121 -12.60 -13.20 14.73
N VAL A 122 -12.50 -13.18 13.40
CA VAL A 122 -13.26 -14.08 12.51
C VAL A 122 -12.45 -15.34 12.20
#